data_AF-A0A0F6S2U7-F1
#
_entry.id   AF-A0A0F6S2U7-F1
#
_cell.length_a   1.000
_cell.length_b   1.000
_cell.length_c   1.000
_cell.angle_alpha   90.00
_cell.angle_beta   90.00
_cell.angle_gamma   90.00
#
_symmetry.space_group_name_H-M   'P 1'
#
loop_
_entity.id
_entity.type
_entity.pdbx_description
1 polymer ?
#
loop_
_entity_poly.entity_id
_entity_poly.type
_entity_poly.pdbx_seq_one_letter_code
_entity_poly.pdbx_strand_id
1 'polypeptide(L)'
;MGTPILFKQERPGKNEKIFKMYKFRTMTDEKDENGQLLPDSVRLTAFGKWLRSTSLDELPELFNILKGDMSIVGPRPQLIRDMLFMTDEQRRRHDVRPGLTGLAQVNGRNNITWEQKFEYDWWYIDHGITLRNDIQIIFQTIGKVLKRSDTVREGTVSDMDFGDWLMHEGKVSQEEYDLRQIEARMLLEKHTRMEKEIVNT
;
A
#
# COMPACT_ATOMS: atom_id res chain seq x y z
N MET A 1 19.70 1.29 6.53
CA MET A 1 18.91 1.10 5.29
C MET A 1 19.24 -0.26 4.73
N GLY A 2 18.33 -0.86 3.96
CA GLY A 2 18.66 -2.02 3.15
C GLY A 2 19.29 -1.63 1.81
N THR A 3 19.74 -2.64 1.08
CA THR A 3 20.34 -2.52 -0.25
C THR A 3 19.70 -3.51 -1.20
N PRO A 4 19.28 -3.11 -2.41
CA PRO A 4 19.42 -1.78 -3.01
C PRO A 4 18.54 -0.72 -2.35
N ILE A 5 18.98 0.54 -2.42
CA ILE A 5 18.30 1.71 -1.80
C ILE A 5 16.89 1.89 -2.37
N LEU A 6 16.71 1.68 -3.67
CA LEU A 6 15.40 1.73 -4.31
C LEU A 6 14.71 0.36 -4.20
N PHE A 7 13.58 0.35 -3.51
CA PHE A 7 12.66 -0.77 -3.45
C PHE A 7 11.55 -0.57 -4.49
N LYS A 8 11.17 -1.65 -5.16
CA LYS A 8 10.08 -1.68 -6.13
C LYS A 8 9.08 -2.74 -5.71
N GLN A 9 7.81 -2.43 -5.80
CA GLN A 9 6.77 -3.39 -5.47
C GLN A 9 5.59 -3.25 -6.42
N GLU A 10 5.08 -4.39 -6.89
CA GLU A 10 3.89 -4.41 -7.74
C GLU A 10 2.64 -4.03 -6.95
N ARG A 11 1.81 -3.19 -7.56
CA ARG A 11 0.56 -2.66 -7.00
C ARG A 11 -0.52 -2.63 -8.07
N PRO A 12 -1.80 -2.92 -7.73
CA PRO A 12 -2.92 -2.65 -8.62
C PRO A 12 -3.14 -1.13 -8.70
N GLY A 13 -3.17 -0.62 -9.93
CA GLY A 13 -3.45 0.78 -10.24
C GLY A 13 -4.87 1.00 -10.73
N LYS A 14 -5.07 2.06 -11.52
CA LYS A 14 -6.35 2.34 -12.15
C LYS A 14 -6.78 1.17 -13.07
N ASN A 15 -8.04 0.77 -12.96
CA ASN A 15 -8.63 -0.40 -13.61
C ASN A 15 -7.81 -1.67 -13.35
N GLU A 16 -7.22 -1.75 -12.16
CA GLU A 16 -6.43 -2.90 -11.67
C GLU A 16 -5.18 -3.21 -12.50
N LYS A 17 -4.79 -2.28 -13.36
CA LYS A 17 -3.55 -2.40 -14.11
C LYS A 17 -2.37 -2.37 -13.15
N ILE A 18 -1.60 -3.45 -13.13
CA ILE A 18 -0.44 -3.58 -12.26
C ILE A 18 0.64 -2.58 -12.67
N PHE A 19 1.24 -1.90 -11.68
CA PHE A 19 2.38 -1.01 -11.86
C PHE A 19 3.41 -1.19 -10.73
N LYS A 20 4.66 -0.84 -11.05
CA LYS A 20 5.77 -0.80 -10.10
C LYS A 20 5.74 0.48 -9.27
N MET A 21 5.39 0.36 -8.00
CA MET A 21 5.50 1.43 -7.02
C MET A 21 6.94 1.52 -6.50
N TYR A 22 7.48 2.74 -6.43
CA TYR A 22 8.86 2.99 -6.00
C TYR A 22 8.92 3.54 -4.58
N LYS A 23 9.82 3.01 -3.75
CA LYS A 23 10.09 3.49 -2.38
C LYS A 23 11.57 3.43 -2.04
N PHE A 24 12.01 4.18 -1.03
CA PHE A 24 13.29 3.90 -0.41
C PHE A 24 13.19 2.69 0.51
N ARG A 25 14.19 1.80 0.47
CA ARG A 25 14.27 0.60 1.29
C ARG A 25 14.64 0.95 2.72
N THR A 26 13.69 0.81 3.64
CA THR A 26 13.88 1.15 5.06
C THR A 26 14.37 -0.03 5.91
N MET A 27 14.20 -1.26 5.43
CA MET A 27 14.52 -2.51 6.15
C MET A 27 15.73 -3.21 5.54
N THR A 28 16.51 -3.91 6.36
CA THR A 28 17.61 -4.79 5.92
C THR A 28 17.06 -6.05 5.24
N ASP A 29 17.94 -6.80 4.57
CA ASP A 29 17.63 -8.11 3.98
C ASP A 29 18.20 -9.25 4.83
N GLU A 30 18.34 -9.03 6.13
CA GLU A 30 18.81 -10.03 7.08
C GLU A 30 17.85 -11.22 7.15
N LYS A 31 18.46 -12.41 7.18
CA LYS A 31 17.79 -13.70 7.14
C LYS A 31 18.25 -14.57 8.29
N ASP A 32 17.40 -15.51 8.67
CA ASP A 32 17.75 -16.58 9.60
C ASP A 32 18.64 -17.65 8.94
N GLU A 33 19.01 -18.66 9.72
CA GLU A 33 19.85 -19.79 9.29
C GLU A 33 19.20 -20.61 8.17
N ASN A 34 17.86 -20.54 8.03
CA ASN A 34 17.08 -21.22 6.99
C ASN A 34 16.90 -20.36 5.72
N GLY A 35 17.50 -19.17 5.69
CA GLY A 35 17.39 -18.23 4.57
C GLY A 35 16.07 -17.47 4.49
N GLN A 36 15.23 -17.53 5.53
CA GLN A 36 13.99 -16.77 5.67
C GLN A 36 14.27 -15.39 6.21
N LEU A 37 13.54 -14.36 5.74
CA LEU A 37 13.71 -13.01 6.24
C LEU A 37 13.37 -12.93 7.74
N LEU A 38 14.21 -12.24 8.51
CA LEU A 38 13.94 -12.00 9.92
C LEU A 38 12.68 -11.14 10.11
N PRO A 39 12.08 -11.10 11.31
CA PRO A 39 10.97 -10.23 11.60
C PRO A 39 11.28 -8.75 11.36
N ASP A 40 10.24 -7.99 11.01
CA ASP A 40 10.34 -6.55 10.74
C ASP A 40 10.96 -5.76 11.89
N SER A 41 10.70 -6.15 13.14
CA SER A 41 11.25 -5.53 14.34
C SER A 41 12.79 -5.62 14.41
N VAL A 42 13.37 -6.65 13.81
CA VAL A 42 14.83 -6.86 13.71
C VAL A 42 15.38 -6.09 12.52
N ARG A 43 14.71 -6.17 11.36
CA ARG A 43 15.19 -5.61 10.09
C ARG A 43 15.03 -4.09 10.00
N LEU A 44 14.20 -3.49 10.83
CA LEU A 44 13.90 -2.06 10.81
C LEU A 44 14.94 -1.25 11.63
N THR A 45 15.98 -0.79 10.94
CA THR A 45 17.04 0.06 11.51
C THR A 45 16.52 1.40 12.05
N ALA A 46 17.23 2.03 13.00
CA ALA A 46 16.89 3.35 13.55
C ALA A 46 16.71 4.42 12.45
N PHE A 47 17.60 4.44 11.46
CA PHE A 47 17.45 5.33 10.31
C PHE A 47 16.23 4.99 9.44
N GLY A 48 15.91 3.71 9.27
CA GLY A 48 14.68 3.26 8.61
C GLY A 48 13.42 3.72 9.35
N LYS A 49 13.40 3.63 10.70
CA LYS A 49 12.32 4.17 11.54
C LYS A 49 12.15 5.68 11.34
N TRP A 50 13.26 6.43 11.31
CA TRP A 50 13.25 7.86 11.06
C TRP A 50 12.74 8.22 9.64
N LEU A 51 13.13 7.46 8.62
CA LEU A 51 12.69 7.70 7.25
C LEU A 51 11.17 7.50 7.11
N ARG A 52 10.63 6.43 7.72
CA ARG A 52 9.18 6.17 7.77
C ARG A 52 8.42 7.23 8.56
N SER A 53 8.95 7.66 9.71
CA SER A 53 8.26 8.66 10.56
C SER A 53 8.20 10.05 9.90
N THR A 54 9.10 10.32 8.97
CA THR A 54 9.09 11.54 8.15
C THR A 54 8.39 11.35 6.81
N SER A 55 7.91 10.13 6.51
CA SER A 55 7.34 9.73 5.20
C SER A 55 8.29 9.98 4.01
N LEU A 56 9.59 10.16 4.27
CA LEU A 56 10.59 10.38 3.24
C LEU A 56 10.84 9.12 2.41
N ASP A 57 10.47 7.95 2.92
CA ASP A 57 10.58 6.67 2.22
C ASP A 57 9.66 6.57 1.00
N GLU A 58 8.60 7.38 0.97
CA GLU A 58 7.62 7.44 -0.12
C GLU A 58 7.99 8.48 -1.21
N LEU A 59 9.05 9.26 -1.04
CA LEU A 59 9.49 10.24 -2.05
C LEU A 59 9.66 9.68 -3.47
N PRO A 60 10.18 8.45 -3.67
CA PRO A 60 10.28 7.88 -5.01
C PRO A 60 8.93 7.66 -5.71
N GLU A 61 7.81 7.61 -4.99
CA GLU A 61 6.46 7.52 -5.57
C GLU A 61 6.10 8.76 -6.41
N LEU A 62 6.77 9.90 -6.21
CA LEU A 62 6.60 11.08 -7.07
C LEU A 62 6.90 10.75 -8.54
N PHE A 63 7.81 9.80 -8.81
CA PHE A 63 8.05 9.31 -10.16
C PHE A 63 6.84 8.56 -10.73
N ASN A 64 6.11 7.79 -9.91
CA ASN A 64 4.87 7.14 -10.33
C ASN A 64 3.77 8.15 -10.67
N ILE A 65 3.69 9.25 -9.93
CA ILE A 65 2.75 10.34 -10.24
C ILE A 65 3.09 10.98 -11.59
N LEU A 66 4.36 11.31 -11.83
CA LEU A 66 4.82 11.88 -13.09
C LEU A 66 4.59 10.94 -14.29
N LYS A 67 4.78 9.64 -14.08
CA LYS A 67 4.51 8.60 -15.10
C LYS A 67 3.01 8.40 -15.37
N GLY A 68 2.14 8.88 -14.47
CA GLY A 68 0.69 8.74 -14.56
C GLY A 68 0.16 7.41 -14.02
N ASP A 69 0.98 6.63 -13.31
CA ASP A 69 0.56 5.42 -12.61
C ASP A 69 -0.26 5.77 -11.33
N MET A 70 0.09 6.88 -10.68
CA MET A 70 -0.52 7.39 -9.44
C MET A 70 -1.01 8.83 -9.57
N SER A 71 -1.80 9.29 -8.62
CA SER A 71 -2.15 10.69 -8.37
C SER A 71 -1.57 11.17 -7.04
N ILE A 72 -1.64 12.49 -6.79
CA ILE A 72 -1.31 13.02 -5.45
C ILE A 72 -2.38 12.57 -4.45
N VAL A 73 -3.65 12.71 -4.81
CA VAL A 73 -4.81 12.37 -3.96
C VAL A 73 -5.61 11.23 -4.58
N GLY A 74 -5.88 10.20 -3.80
CA GLY A 74 -6.62 9.00 -4.19
C GLY A 74 -6.53 7.88 -3.14
N PRO A 75 -7.25 6.76 -3.35
CA PRO A 75 -7.14 5.58 -2.50
C PRO A 75 -5.69 5.10 -2.40
N ARG A 76 -5.24 4.69 -1.21
CA ARG A 76 -3.86 4.19 -1.03
C ARG A 76 -3.66 2.93 -1.90
N PRO A 77 -2.54 2.78 -2.63
CA PRO A 77 -2.25 1.55 -3.37
C PRO A 77 -2.01 0.38 -2.39
N GLN A 78 -2.79 -0.70 -2.54
CA GLN A 78 -2.74 -1.90 -1.68
C GLN A 78 -1.99 -3.05 -2.35
N LEU A 79 -1.69 -4.12 -1.62
CA LEU A 79 -1.05 -5.28 -2.22
C LEU A 79 -1.98 -5.98 -3.21
N ILE A 80 -1.41 -6.62 -4.23
CA ILE A 80 -2.15 -7.50 -5.13
C ILE A 80 -2.87 -8.60 -4.35
N ARG A 81 -2.24 -9.14 -3.30
CA ARG A 81 -2.86 -10.17 -2.46
C ARG A 81 -4.15 -9.68 -1.79
N ASP A 82 -4.20 -8.42 -1.36
CA ASP A 82 -5.38 -7.83 -0.73
C ASP A 82 -6.52 -7.64 -1.72
N MET A 83 -6.20 -7.24 -2.95
CA MET A 83 -7.20 -7.07 -4.01
C MET A 83 -7.99 -8.36 -4.25
N LEU A 84 -7.38 -9.53 -4.12
CA LEU A 84 -8.05 -10.82 -4.34
C LEU A 84 -9.06 -11.20 -3.26
N PHE A 85 -9.02 -10.53 -2.10
CA PHE A 85 -10.02 -10.68 -1.05
C PHE A 85 -11.16 -9.65 -1.16
N MET A 86 -11.06 -8.68 -2.07
CA MET A 86 -12.04 -7.61 -2.19
C MET A 86 -13.29 -8.07 -2.94
N THR A 87 -14.45 -7.64 -2.46
CA THR A 87 -15.70 -7.71 -3.23
C THR A 87 -15.66 -6.78 -4.44
N ASP A 88 -16.55 -6.98 -5.42
CA ASP A 88 -16.63 -6.09 -6.59
C ASP A 88 -16.85 -4.62 -6.20
N GLU A 89 -17.63 -4.37 -5.15
CA GLU A 89 -17.83 -3.03 -4.61
C GLU A 89 -16.54 -2.44 -4.01
N GLN A 90 -15.80 -3.23 -3.23
CA GLN A 90 -14.51 -2.81 -2.66
C GLN A 90 -13.46 -2.56 -3.76
N ARG A 91 -13.54 -3.29 -4.88
CA ARG A 91 -12.65 -3.12 -6.04
C ARG A 91 -12.88 -1.81 -6.79
N ARG A 92 -14.02 -1.13 -6.61
CA ARG A 92 -14.25 0.24 -7.12
C ARG A 92 -13.16 1.24 -6.72
N ARG A 93 -12.42 0.98 -5.64
CA ARG A 93 -11.23 1.76 -5.26
C ARG A 93 -10.21 1.92 -6.40
N HIS A 94 -10.20 0.98 -7.36
CA HIS A 94 -9.33 0.97 -8.53
C HIS A 94 -9.92 1.71 -9.74
N ASP A 95 -11.14 2.26 -9.67
CA ASP A 95 -11.74 3.04 -10.78
C ASP A 95 -10.96 4.34 -11.07
N VAL A 96 -10.20 4.80 -10.06
CA VAL A 96 -9.36 5.99 -10.11
C VAL A 96 -7.89 5.63 -9.92
N ARG A 97 -6.99 6.58 -10.19
CA ARG A 97 -5.57 6.37 -9.87
C ARG A 97 -5.39 6.30 -8.36
N PRO A 98 -4.57 5.37 -7.85
CA PRO A 98 -4.20 5.38 -6.44
C PRO A 98 -3.40 6.63 -6.10
N GLY A 99 -3.55 7.09 -4.87
CA GLY A 99 -2.94 8.33 -4.36
C GLY A 99 -1.76 8.09 -3.43
N LEU A 100 -0.79 9.00 -3.48
CA LEU A 100 0.23 9.14 -2.42
C LEU A 100 -0.45 9.44 -1.08
N THR A 101 -1.47 10.29 -1.10
CA THR A 101 -2.36 10.56 0.03
C THR A 101 -3.82 10.43 -0.38
N GLY A 102 -4.75 10.52 0.57
CA GLY A 102 -6.16 10.28 0.33
C GLY A 102 -7.01 10.46 1.58
N LEU A 103 -8.32 10.35 1.40
CA LEU A 103 -9.28 10.64 2.46
C LEU A 103 -9.16 9.69 3.64
N ALA A 104 -8.97 8.39 3.40
CA ALA A 104 -8.74 7.40 4.45
C ALA A 104 -7.43 7.68 5.24
N GLN A 105 -6.37 8.10 4.52
CA GLN A 105 -5.07 8.42 5.11
C GLN A 105 -5.18 9.63 6.08
N VAL A 106 -5.94 10.66 5.72
CA VAL A 106 -6.11 11.85 6.57
C VAL A 106 -7.15 11.68 7.69
N ASN A 107 -8.11 10.77 7.56
CA ASN A 107 -9.12 10.57 8.61
C ASN A 107 -8.77 9.51 9.66
N GLY A 108 -7.76 8.68 9.43
CA GLY A 108 -7.42 7.66 10.43
C GLY A 108 -6.07 7.00 10.26
N ARG A 109 -5.58 6.84 9.01
CA ARG A 109 -4.37 6.06 8.69
C ARG A 109 -4.43 4.67 9.34
N ASN A 110 -3.89 4.54 10.56
CA ASN A 110 -3.83 3.32 11.35
C ASN A 110 -4.82 3.32 12.55
N ASN A 111 -5.74 4.26 12.65
CA ASN A 111 -6.73 4.30 13.74
C ASN A 111 -8.15 3.96 13.27
N ILE A 112 -8.30 3.47 12.04
CA ILE A 112 -9.58 3.10 11.42
C ILE A 112 -9.55 1.67 10.90
N THR A 113 -10.71 1.01 10.89
CA THR A 113 -10.87 -0.37 10.38
C THR A 113 -10.74 -0.42 8.87
N TRP A 114 -10.63 -1.64 8.31
CA TRP A 114 -10.61 -1.82 6.86
C TRP A 114 -11.92 -1.36 6.21
N GLU A 115 -13.07 -1.62 6.83
CA GLU A 115 -14.36 -1.15 6.34
C GLU A 115 -14.41 0.37 6.25
N GLN A 116 -13.98 1.07 7.32
CA GLN A 116 -13.91 2.53 7.31
C GLN A 116 -12.97 3.06 6.22
N LYS A 117 -11.84 2.38 5.97
CA LYS A 117 -10.95 2.74 4.85
C LYS A 117 -11.69 2.66 3.52
N PHE A 118 -12.46 1.61 3.27
CA PHE A 118 -13.26 1.48 2.05
C PHE A 118 -14.36 2.53 1.96
N GLU A 119 -15.05 2.85 3.05
CA GLU A 119 -16.07 3.90 3.10
C GLU A 119 -15.49 5.27 2.69
N TYR A 120 -14.31 5.62 3.20
CA TYR A 120 -13.61 6.85 2.79
C TYR A 120 -13.15 6.81 1.33
N ASP A 121 -12.64 5.66 0.87
CA ASP A 121 -12.22 5.48 -0.52
C ASP A 121 -13.42 5.66 -1.48
N TRP A 122 -14.57 5.04 -1.18
CA TRP A 122 -15.80 5.19 -1.97
C TRP A 122 -16.37 6.60 -1.93
N TRP A 123 -16.46 7.21 -0.75
CA TRP A 123 -16.93 8.59 -0.64
C TRP A 123 -16.07 9.54 -1.47
N TYR A 124 -14.74 9.35 -1.43
CA TYR A 124 -13.83 10.16 -2.22
C TYR A 124 -14.06 9.96 -3.72
N ILE A 125 -14.25 8.73 -4.18
CA ILE A 125 -14.50 8.42 -5.59
C ILE A 125 -15.83 9.01 -6.07
N ASP A 126 -16.88 8.86 -5.28
CA ASP A 126 -18.24 9.24 -5.68
C ASP A 126 -18.49 10.75 -5.58
N HIS A 127 -17.87 11.42 -4.60
CA HIS A 127 -18.19 12.82 -4.26
C HIS A 127 -16.96 13.70 -4.01
N GLY A 128 -15.80 13.09 -3.74
CA GLY A 128 -14.62 13.78 -3.24
C GLY A 128 -13.73 14.40 -4.31
N ILE A 129 -13.75 13.92 -5.55
CA ILE A 129 -12.82 14.35 -6.62
C ILE A 129 -13.12 15.77 -7.09
N THR A 130 -12.56 16.75 -6.39
CA THR A 130 -12.61 18.17 -6.75
C THR A 130 -11.30 18.84 -6.35
N LEU A 131 -10.88 19.88 -7.08
CA LEU A 131 -9.65 20.62 -6.76
C LEU A 131 -9.63 21.14 -5.31
N ARG A 132 -10.77 21.60 -4.80
CA ARG A 132 -10.90 22.11 -3.43
C ARG A 132 -10.65 21.00 -2.40
N ASN A 133 -11.29 19.84 -2.57
CA ASN A 133 -11.14 18.72 -1.65
C ASN A 133 -9.72 18.16 -1.70
N ASP A 134 -9.13 18.05 -2.89
CA ASP A 134 -7.75 17.57 -3.06
C ASP A 134 -6.76 18.48 -2.34
N ILE A 135 -6.88 19.80 -2.50
CA ILE A 135 -6.07 20.78 -1.79
C ILE A 135 -6.25 20.64 -0.27
N GLN A 136 -7.48 20.45 0.20
CA GLN A 136 -7.76 20.24 1.61
C GLN A 136 -7.08 18.98 2.15
N ILE A 137 -7.18 17.85 1.44
CA ILE A 137 -6.53 16.58 1.82
C ILE A 137 -5.00 16.77 1.86
N ILE A 138 -4.41 17.44 0.87
CA ILE A 138 -2.97 17.73 0.85
C ILE A 138 -2.53 18.51 2.09
N PHE A 139 -3.25 19.56 2.48
CA PHE A 139 -2.91 20.33 3.69
C PHE A 139 -3.09 19.51 4.98
N GLN A 140 -4.13 18.68 5.05
CA GLN A 140 -4.33 17.77 6.18
C GLN A 140 -3.15 16.77 6.29
N THR A 141 -2.67 16.26 5.17
CA THR A 141 -1.50 15.37 5.11
C THR A 141 -0.23 16.06 5.59
N ILE A 142 0.05 17.28 5.13
CA ILE A 142 1.19 18.07 5.62
C ILE A 142 1.08 18.26 7.14
N GLY A 143 -0.11 18.63 7.64
CA GLY A 143 -0.36 18.80 9.07
C GLY A 143 -0.09 17.53 9.88
N LYS A 144 -0.49 16.36 9.38
CA LYS A 144 -0.22 15.07 10.04
C LYS A 144 1.26 14.70 10.06
N VAL A 145 1.95 14.85 8.93
CA VAL A 145 3.40 14.55 8.82
C VAL A 145 4.21 15.46 9.76
N LEU A 146 3.90 16.76 9.81
CA LEU A 146 4.59 17.71 10.68
C LEU A 146 4.34 17.44 12.17
N LYS A 147 3.10 17.09 12.54
CA LYS A 147 2.76 16.75 13.93
C LYS A 147 3.36 15.41 14.38
N ARG A 148 3.83 14.56 13.45
CA ARG A 148 4.12 13.14 13.69
C ARG A 148 2.95 12.43 14.40
N SER A 149 1.74 12.96 14.23
CA SER A 149 0.51 12.35 14.73
C SER A 149 0.25 11.11 13.89
N ASP A 150 -0.01 9.98 14.55
CA ASP A 150 -0.11 8.65 13.94
C ASP A 150 1.24 7.98 13.62
N THR A 151 2.30 8.29 14.39
CA THR A 151 3.52 7.48 14.35
C THR A 151 3.21 6.08 14.91
N VAL A 152 3.18 5.09 14.01
CA VAL A 152 3.13 3.63 14.22
C VAL A 152 3.17 3.24 15.71
N ARG A 153 2.00 2.96 16.29
CA ARG A 153 1.95 2.09 17.47
C ARG A 153 2.04 0.67 16.92
N GLU A 154 3.23 0.06 17.03
CA GLU A 154 3.40 -1.36 16.72
C GLU A 154 2.30 -2.17 17.43
N GLY A 155 1.53 -2.96 16.68
CA GLY A 155 0.52 -3.87 17.21
C GLY A 155 -0.94 -3.44 17.13
N THR A 156 -1.31 -2.40 16.38
CA THR A 156 -2.73 -2.10 16.11
C THR A 156 -3.27 -2.90 14.91
N VAL A 157 -4.49 -3.43 15.03
CA VAL A 157 -5.24 -4.22 14.03
C VAL A 157 -5.30 -3.59 12.62
N SER A 158 -5.11 -2.27 12.55
CA SER A 158 -5.16 -1.45 11.33
C SER A 158 -3.91 -1.50 10.44
N ASP A 159 -2.80 -2.06 10.93
CA ASP A 159 -1.55 -2.27 10.17
C ASP A 159 -1.52 -3.64 9.47
N MET A 160 -2.51 -4.50 9.74
CA MET A 160 -2.64 -5.79 9.06
C MET A 160 -3.10 -5.56 7.63
N ASP A 161 -2.51 -6.32 6.71
CA ASP A 161 -3.00 -6.40 5.33
C ASP A 161 -4.42 -6.96 5.31
N PHE A 162 -5.21 -6.61 4.29
CA PHE A 162 -6.65 -6.85 4.30
C PHE A 162 -7.01 -8.33 4.42
N GLY A 163 -6.29 -9.20 3.68
CA GLY A 163 -6.48 -10.65 3.78
C GLY A 163 -6.14 -11.19 5.17
N ASP A 164 -5.09 -10.66 5.80
CA ASP A 164 -4.65 -11.06 7.14
C ASP A 164 -5.68 -10.62 8.19
N TRP A 165 -6.24 -9.43 8.03
CA TRP A 165 -7.32 -8.91 8.87
C TRP A 165 -8.61 -9.72 8.72
N LEU A 166 -9.01 -10.11 7.50
CA LEU A 166 -10.18 -10.98 7.29
C LEU A 166 -10.01 -12.34 7.98
N MET A 167 -8.82 -12.92 7.92
CA MET A 167 -8.49 -14.16 8.63
C MET A 167 -8.56 -13.98 10.15
N HIS A 168 -7.99 -12.90 10.68
CA HIS A 168 -8.02 -12.59 12.10
C HIS A 168 -9.45 -12.43 12.63
N GLU A 169 -10.32 -11.76 11.87
CA GLU A 169 -11.73 -11.58 12.21
C GLU A 169 -12.61 -12.82 11.96
N GLY A 170 -12.03 -13.92 11.46
CA GLY A 170 -12.77 -15.14 11.12
C GLY A 170 -13.76 -14.95 9.96
N LYS A 171 -13.54 -13.93 9.12
CA LYS A 171 -14.40 -13.62 7.96
C LYS A 171 -14.10 -14.48 6.73
N VAL A 172 -12.94 -15.12 6.69
CA VAL A 172 -12.53 -16.09 5.65
C VAL A 172 -11.93 -17.34 6.29
N SER A 173 -12.03 -18.47 5.60
CA SER A 173 -11.44 -19.73 6.09
C SER A 173 -9.94 -19.82 5.78
N GLN A 174 -9.20 -20.66 6.52
CA GLN A 174 -7.78 -20.90 6.25
C GLN A 174 -7.53 -21.41 4.82
N GLU A 175 -8.39 -22.32 4.35
CA GLU A 175 -8.31 -22.87 2.99
C GLU A 175 -8.52 -21.78 1.93
N GLU A 176 -9.52 -20.91 2.12
CA GLU A 176 -9.76 -19.77 1.23
C GLU A 176 -8.58 -18.80 1.23
N TYR A 177 -8.04 -18.47 2.40
CA TYR A 177 -6.89 -17.58 2.51
C TYR A 177 -5.67 -18.14 1.78
N ASP A 178 -5.33 -19.42 2.00
CA ASP A 178 -4.20 -20.06 1.34
C ASP A 178 -4.37 -20.09 -0.18
N LEU A 179 -5.58 -20.36 -0.66
CA LEU A 179 -5.92 -20.33 -2.09
C LEU A 179 -5.71 -18.93 -2.68
N ARG A 180 -6.17 -17.87 -2.00
CA ARG A 180 -5.97 -16.48 -2.44
C ARG A 180 -4.50 -16.06 -2.41
N GLN A 181 -3.72 -16.52 -1.44
CA GLN A 181 -2.27 -16.29 -1.42
C GLN A 181 -1.57 -16.96 -2.60
N ILE A 182 -1.99 -18.17 -2.97
CA ILE A 182 -1.47 -18.88 -4.16
C ILE A 182 -1.84 -18.12 -5.44
N GLU A 183 -3.10 -17.70 -5.58
CA GLU A 183 -3.58 -16.91 -6.72
C GLU A 183 -2.80 -15.61 -6.89
N ALA A 184 -2.52 -14.90 -5.79
CA ALA A 184 -1.70 -13.68 -5.80
C ALA A 184 -0.28 -13.93 -6.32
N ARG A 185 0.35 -15.03 -5.90
CA ARG A 185 1.69 -15.43 -6.37
C ARG A 185 1.67 -15.74 -7.87
N MET A 186 0.68 -16.49 -8.33
CA MET A 186 0.53 -16.80 -9.76
C MET A 186 0.33 -15.54 -10.61
N LEU A 187 -0.48 -14.59 -10.14
CA LEU A 187 -0.70 -13.31 -10.84
C LEU A 187 0.59 -12.51 -10.97
N LEU A 188 1.37 -12.43 -9.88
CA LEU A 188 2.67 -11.75 -9.85
C LEU A 188 3.70 -12.41 -10.78
N GLU A 189 3.78 -13.74 -10.78
CA GLU A 189 4.67 -14.48 -11.67
C GLU A 189 4.30 -14.25 -13.13
N LYS A 190 3.01 -14.34 -13.47
CA LYS A 190 2.52 -14.09 -14.82
C LYS A 190 2.86 -12.68 -15.27
N HIS A 191 2.61 -11.68 -14.42
CA HIS A 191 2.96 -10.28 -14.71
C HIS A 191 4.45 -10.11 -14.98
N THR A 192 5.29 -10.67 -14.11
CA THR A 192 6.76 -10.60 -14.23
C THR A 192 7.27 -11.25 -15.52
N ARG A 193 6.67 -12.37 -15.95
CA ARG A 193 7.01 -13.03 -17.21
C ARG A 193 6.67 -12.16 -18.41
N MET A 194 5.44 -11.61 -18.46
CA MET A 194 5.01 -10.73 -19.56
C MET A 194 5.89 -9.48 -19.69
N GLU A 195 6.30 -8.86 -18.57
CA GLU A 195 7.19 -7.70 -18.62
C GLU A 195 8.57 -8.05 -19.21
N LYS A 196 9.12 -9.22 -18.88
CA LYS A 196 10.41 -9.66 -19.44
C LYS A 196 10.33 -9.90 -20.95
N GLU A 197 9.20 -10.39 -21.44
CA GLU A 197 8.97 -10.60 -22.88
C GLU A 197 8.94 -9.26 -23.62
N ILE A 198 8.21 -8.26 -23.10
CA ILE A 198 8.11 -6.92 -23.69
C ILE A 198 9.48 -6.21 -23.73
N VAL A 199 10.32 -6.35 -22.70
CA VAL A 199 11.64 -5.69 -22.65
C VAL A 199 12.65 -6.34 -23.61
N ASN A 200 12.43 -7.59 -24.00
CA ASN A 200 13.30 -8.33 -24.93
C ASN A 200 12.81 -8.27 -26.40
N THR A 201 11.77 -7.49 -26.69
CA THR A 201 11.26 -7.22 -28.06
C THR A 201 11.57 -5.79 -28.49
#